data_AF-A0A3P8FEK1-F1
#
_entry.id   AF-A0A3P8FEK1-F1
#
_cell.length_a   1.000
_cell.length_b   1.000
_cell.length_c   1.000
_cell.angle_alpha   90.00
_cell.angle_beta   90.00
_cell.angle_gamma   90.00
#
_symmetry.space_group_name_H-M   'P 1'
#
loop_
_entity.id
_entity.type
_entity.pdbx_description
1 polymer ?
#
loop_
_entity_poly.entity_id
_entity_poly.type
_entity_poly.pdbx_seq_one_letter_code
_entity_poly.pdbx_strand_id
1 'polypeptide(L)'
;MVKEKARLVGTCEELRTYLNTMWRRLDKPVGEQKAFLEKHGGYKPEDLDALQEEVDRCQQLKWEKLETYLNRLATEAIKLAKSCCVDDAIIQLPDDQDSSDPEVMANHLENVLDQLTETYSQHRPIYDSIATYEELWQSLQEIEVRLKDPAIFSNRGGILLKTEKEKKRLVKEVQRAEQDVLNTIEQYEAKNNTKFLLSGGRTFKQYATDRWSYNKPSRETSRARRSIFDTANTRPNSATVSNPPGAPT
;
A
#
# COMPACT_ATOMS: atom_id res chain seq x y z
N MET A 1 -57.64 -23.59 -1.18
CA MET A 1 -57.29 -22.76 -2.37
C MET A 1 -57.41 -21.26 -2.12
N VAL A 2 -58.51 -20.74 -1.54
CA VAL A 2 -58.70 -19.28 -1.35
C VAL A 2 -57.67 -18.66 -0.37
N LYS A 3 -57.34 -19.34 0.73
CA LYS A 3 -56.31 -18.87 1.69
C LYS A 3 -54.91 -18.78 1.08
N GLU A 4 -54.51 -19.76 0.27
CA GLU A 4 -53.17 -19.79 -0.34
C GLU A 4 -53.01 -18.70 -1.40
N LYS A 5 -54.05 -18.50 -2.21
CA LYS A 5 -54.08 -17.44 -3.22
C LYS A 5 -54.06 -16.05 -2.58
N ALA A 6 -54.79 -15.85 -1.48
CA ALA A 6 -54.77 -14.59 -0.71
C ALA A 6 -53.40 -14.33 -0.06
N ARG A 7 -52.73 -15.37 0.45
CA ARG A 7 -51.38 -15.27 1.03
C ARG A 7 -50.35 -14.85 -0.02
N LEU A 8 -50.38 -15.49 -1.19
CA LEU A 8 -49.46 -15.20 -2.29
C LEU A 8 -49.67 -13.80 -2.87
N VAL A 9 -50.92 -13.34 -2.97
CA VAL A 9 -51.25 -11.96 -3.33
C VAL A 9 -50.68 -10.95 -2.33
N GLY A 10 -50.83 -11.22 -1.03
CA GLY A 10 -50.27 -10.36 0.02
C GLY A 10 -48.75 -10.23 -0.07
N THR A 11 -48.04 -11.35 -0.23
CA THR A 11 -46.57 -11.35 -0.33
C THR A 11 -46.05 -10.61 -1.57
N CYS A 12 -46.70 -10.78 -2.74
CA CYS A 12 -46.30 -10.05 -3.94
C CYS A 12 -46.50 -8.53 -3.79
N GLU A 13 -47.60 -8.09 -3.18
CA GLU A 13 -47.84 -6.65 -2.92
C GLU A 13 -46.82 -6.07 -1.93
N GLU A 14 -46.50 -6.81 -0.86
CA GLU A 14 -45.44 -6.43 0.09
C GLU A 14 -44.08 -6.27 -0.61
N LEU A 15 -43.68 -7.23 -1.45
CA LEU A 15 -42.43 -7.15 -2.22
C LEU A 15 -42.43 -5.97 -3.20
N ARG A 16 -43.57 -5.67 -3.85
CA ARG A 16 -43.70 -4.51 -4.76
C ARG A 16 -43.58 -3.18 -4.02
N THR A 17 -44.18 -3.05 -2.84
CA THR A 17 -44.05 -1.82 -2.04
C THR A 17 -42.62 -1.61 -1.55
N TYR A 18 -41.96 -2.69 -1.14
CA TYR A 18 -40.54 -2.69 -0.78
C TYR A 18 -39.65 -2.30 -1.97
N LEU A 19 -39.84 -2.92 -3.14
CA LEU A 19 -39.11 -2.62 -4.38
C LEU A 19 -39.25 -1.16 -4.81
N ASN A 20 -40.47 -0.59 -4.77
CA ASN A 20 -40.69 0.82 -5.10
C ASN A 20 -39.87 1.76 -4.19
N THR A 21 -39.75 1.42 -2.90
CA THR A 21 -38.94 2.18 -1.96
C THR A 21 -37.45 2.04 -2.27
N MET A 22 -36.99 0.82 -2.54
CA MET A 22 -35.61 0.51 -2.92
C MET A 22 -35.18 1.19 -4.22
N TRP A 23 -36.00 1.10 -5.27
CA TRP A 23 -35.72 1.74 -6.57
C TRP A 23 -35.63 3.26 -6.47
N ARG A 24 -36.48 3.89 -5.65
CA ARG A 24 -36.40 5.33 -5.38
C ARG A 24 -35.09 5.71 -4.68
N ARG A 25 -34.64 4.91 -3.71
CA ARG A 25 -33.39 5.16 -2.98
C ARG A 25 -32.13 4.90 -3.81
N LEU A 26 -32.21 4.00 -4.79
CA LEU A 26 -31.10 3.66 -5.69
C LEU A 26 -31.06 4.52 -6.97
N ASP A 27 -31.99 5.47 -7.12
CA ASP A 27 -32.21 6.27 -8.32
C ASP A 27 -32.39 5.43 -9.60
N LYS A 28 -33.13 4.32 -9.50
CA LYS A 28 -33.42 3.49 -10.68
C LYS A 28 -34.32 4.26 -11.66
N PRO A 29 -34.06 4.25 -12.98
CA PRO A 29 -34.89 4.96 -13.95
C PRO A 29 -36.36 4.52 -13.90
N VAL A 30 -37.29 5.47 -13.88
CA VAL A 30 -38.75 5.20 -13.80
C VAL A 30 -39.25 4.33 -14.96
N GLY A 31 -38.62 4.43 -16.14
CA GLY A 31 -38.93 3.58 -17.29
C GLY A 31 -38.66 2.09 -17.04
N GLU A 32 -37.56 1.76 -16.38
CA GLU A 32 -37.20 0.38 -16.02
C GLU A 32 -38.11 -0.16 -14.91
N GLN A 33 -38.47 0.69 -13.93
CA GLN A 33 -39.41 0.32 -12.87
C GLN A 33 -40.78 -0.07 -13.46
N LYS A 34 -41.30 0.75 -14.38
CA LYS A 34 -42.59 0.49 -15.04
C LYS A 34 -42.55 -0.78 -15.90
N ALA A 35 -41.51 -0.95 -16.72
CA ALA A 35 -41.36 -2.14 -17.56
C ALA A 35 -41.30 -3.44 -16.72
N PHE A 36 -40.65 -3.40 -15.56
CA PHE A 36 -40.59 -4.53 -14.64
C PHE A 36 -41.97 -4.84 -14.02
N LEU A 37 -42.69 -3.83 -13.54
CA LEU A 37 -44.02 -3.99 -12.94
C LEU A 37 -45.08 -4.43 -13.97
N GLU A 38 -45.00 -3.98 -15.22
CA GLU A 38 -45.88 -4.44 -16.30
C GLU A 38 -45.63 -5.92 -16.64
N LYS A 39 -44.37 -6.34 -16.63
CA LYS A 39 -43.97 -7.72 -16.92
C LYS A 39 -44.32 -8.69 -15.78
N HIS A 40 -44.20 -8.24 -14.54
CA HIS A 40 -44.39 -9.06 -13.32
C HIS A 40 -45.56 -8.57 -12.46
N GLY A 41 -46.63 -8.06 -13.09
CA GLY A 41 -47.82 -7.55 -12.42
C GLY A 41 -48.82 -8.64 -11.95
N GLY A 42 -48.54 -9.90 -12.27
CA GLY A 42 -49.38 -11.05 -11.91
C GLY A 42 -49.19 -11.55 -10.48
N TYR A 43 -49.87 -12.65 -10.15
CA TYR A 43 -49.77 -13.31 -8.84
C TYR A 43 -49.50 -14.81 -9.03
N LYS A 44 -48.61 -15.14 -9.97
CA LYS A 44 -48.13 -16.51 -10.17
C LYS A 44 -46.86 -16.73 -9.33
N PRO A 45 -46.51 -17.99 -9.02
CA PRO A 45 -45.23 -18.31 -8.39
C PRO A 45 -44.04 -17.70 -9.15
N GLU A 46 -44.08 -17.74 -10.49
CA GLU A 46 -43.06 -17.12 -11.36
C GLU A 46 -42.93 -15.59 -11.16
N ASP A 47 -44.03 -14.90 -10.89
CA ASP A 47 -44.02 -13.45 -10.61
C ASP A 47 -43.44 -13.18 -9.21
N LEU A 48 -43.71 -14.06 -8.25
CA LEU A 48 -43.16 -13.97 -6.90
C LEU A 48 -41.64 -14.21 -6.90
N ASP A 49 -41.17 -15.23 -7.62
CA ASP A 49 -39.75 -15.54 -7.76
C ASP A 49 -39.02 -14.37 -8.43
N ALA A 50 -39.58 -13.80 -9.50
CA ALA A 50 -39.00 -12.63 -10.16
C ALA A 50 -38.95 -11.38 -9.26
N LEU A 51 -39.99 -11.15 -8.43
CA LEU A 51 -39.99 -10.08 -7.43
C LEU A 51 -38.90 -10.29 -6.38
N GLN A 52 -38.70 -11.53 -5.92
CA GLN A 52 -37.67 -11.86 -4.95
C GLN A 52 -36.26 -11.69 -5.54
N GLU A 53 -36.02 -12.17 -6.76
CA GLU A 53 -34.74 -11.99 -7.46
C GLU A 53 -34.40 -10.51 -7.67
N GLU A 54 -35.39 -9.68 -8.00
CA GLU A 54 -35.17 -8.24 -8.18
C GLU A 54 -34.93 -7.53 -6.83
N VAL A 55 -35.55 -8.00 -5.74
CA VAL A 55 -35.22 -7.55 -4.38
C VAL A 55 -33.76 -7.86 -4.05
N ASP A 56 -33.34 -9.09 -4.29
CA ASP A 56 -31.97 -9.53 -4.02
C ASP A 56 -30.97 -8.73 -4.87
N ARG A 57 -31.27 -8.51 -6.15
CA ARG A 57 -30.47 -7.65 -7.05
C ARG A 57 -30.38 -6.21 -6.54
N CYS A 58 -31.49 -5.64 -6.09
CA CYS A 58 -31.52 -4.28 -5.56
C CYS A 58 -30.70 -4.18 -4.27
N GLN A 59 -30.82 -5.15 -3.37
CA GLN A 59 -29.99 -5.23 -2.17
C GLN A 59 -28.51 -5.33 -2.52
N GLN A 60 -28.17 -6.18 -3.49
CA GLN A 60 -26.79 -6.32 -3.93
C GLN A 60 -26.23 -5.03 -4.54
N LEU A 61 -27.01 -4.30 -5.34
CA LEU A 61 -26.61 -3.00 -5.88
C LEU A 61 -26.42 -1.94 -4.78
N LYS A 62 -27.26 -1.96 -3.74
CA LYS A 62 -27.09 -1.10 -2.55
C LYS A 62 -25.75 -1.41 -1.88
N TRP A 63 -25.45 -2.69 -1.66
CA TRP A 63 -24.21 -3.13 -1.04
C TRP A 63 -22.99 -2.83 -1.91
N GLU A 64 -23.06 -3.04 -3.22
CA GLU A 64 -21.98 -2.74 -4.16
C GLU A 64 -21.65 -1.24 -4.18
N LYS A 65 -22.67 -0.37 -4.24
CA LYS A 65 -22.48 1.09 -4.16
C LYS A 65 -21.85 1.52 -2.82
N LEU A 66 -22.21 0.86 -1.73
CA LEU A 66 -21.68 1.17 -0.41
C LEU A 66 -20.26 0.63 -0.21
N GLU A 67 -19.99 -0.59 -0.67
CA GLU A 67 -18.67 -1.22 -0.65
C GLU A 67 -17.69 -0.42 -1.52
N THR A 68 -18.10 0.01 -2.71
CA THR A 68 -17.26 0.87 -3.57
C THR A 68 -16.98 2.23 -2.92
N TYR A 69 -17.95 2.81 -2.21
CA TYR A 69 -17.75 4.03 -1.44
C TYR A 69 -16.76 3.83 -0.28
N LEU A 70 -16.96 2.79 0.53
CA LEU A 70 -16.06 2.42 1.63
C LEU A 70 -14.64 2.15 1.15
N ASN A 71 -14.48 1.38 0.07
CA ASN A 71 -13.18 1.09 -0.52
C ASN A 71 -12.47 2.38 -0.97
N ARG A 72 -13.21 3.34 -1.51
CA ARG A 72 -12.67 4.65 -1.88
C ARG A 72 -12.18 5.41 -0.66
N LEU A 73 -13.02 5.53 0.38
CA LEU A 73 -12.65 6.20 1.62
C LEU A 73 -11.43 5.55 2.28
N ALA A 74 -11.42 4.21 2.38
CA ALA A 74 -10.30 3.47 2.95
C ALA A 74 -9.01 3.69 2.16
N THR A 75 -9.06 3.66 0.82
CA THR A 75 -7.90 3.92 -0.02
C THR A 75 -7.36 5.34 0.16
N GLU A 76 -8.26 6.32 0.25
CA GLU A 76 -7.92 7.71 0.50
C GLU A 76 -7.28 7.89 1.89
N ALA A 77 -7.88 7.27 2.92
CA ALA A 77 -7.38 7.31 4.28
C ALA A 77 -5.99 6.68 4.40
N ILE A 78 -5.76 5.50 3.79
CA ILE A 78 -4.43 4.85 3.75
C ILE A 78 -3.41 5.78 3.11
N LYS A 79 -3.76 6.39 1.98
CA LYS A 79 -2.84 7.28 1.25
C LYS A 79 -2.49 8.51 2.07
N LEU A 80 -3.49 9.13 2.72
CA LEU A 80 -3.28 10.33 3.51
C LEU A 80 -2.55 10.01 4.82
N ALA A 81 -2.88 8.91 5.50
CA ALA A 81 -2.18 8.43 6.69
C ALA A 81 -0.69 8.23 6.42
N LYS A 82 -0.34 7.58 5.29
CA LYS A 82 1.05 7.44 4.85
C LYS A 82 1.74 8.79 4.63
N SER A 83 1.04 9.75 4.03
CA SER A 83 1.56 11.10 3.80
C SER A 83 1.81 11.85 5.12
N CYS A 84 0.98 11.60 6.13
CA CYS A 84 1.14 12.11 7.49
C CYS A 84 2.10 11.28 8.35
N CYS A 85 2.72 10.23 7.80
CA CYS A 85 3.52 9.25 8.52
C CYS A 85 2.80 8.63 9.73
N VAL A 86 1.47 8.45 9.63
CA VAL A 86 0.58 7.80 10.60
C VAL A 86 0.45 6.31 10.28
N ASP A 87 0.24 5.48 11.31
CA ASP A 87 0.01 4.05 11.12
C ASP A 87 -1.38 3.78 10.53
N ASP A 88 -1.48 2.79 9.64
CA ASP A 88 -2.74 2.39 8.99
C ASP A 88 -3.79 1.89 10.01
N ALA A 89 -3.40 1.62 11.27
CA ALA A 89 -4.30 1.28 12.37
C ALA A 89 -5.38 2.34 12.64
N ILE A 90 -5.15 3.62 12.33
CA ILE A 90 -6.16 4.70 12.51
C ILE A 90 -7.43 4.47 11.68
N ILE A 91 -7.33 3.67 10.63
CA ILE A 91 -8.39 3.37 9.67
C ILE A 91 -9.29 2.24 10.18
N GLN A 92 -8.80 1.45 11.13
CA GLN A 92 -9.60 0.40 11.76
C GLN A 92 -10.64 1.03 12.68
N LEU A 93 -11.84 0.47 12.67
CA LEU A 93 -12.86 0.83 13.64
C LEU A 93 -12.36 0.48 15.06
N PRO A 94 -12.67 1.32 16.06
CA PRO A 94 -12.49 0.95 17.46
C PRO A 94 -13.23 -0.34 17.82
N ASP A 95 -12.65 -1.14 18.73
CA ASP A 95 -13.19 -2.46 19.12
C ASP A 95 -14.62 -2.40 19.69
N ASP A 96 -15.06 -1.23 20.16
CA ASP A 96 -16.39 -0.98 20.73
C ASP A 96 -17.46 -0.64 19.68
N GLN A 97 -17.09 -0.47 18.41
CA GLN A 97 -18.00 -0.08 17.33
C GLN A 97 -18.48 -1.29 16.52
N ASP A 98 -19.72 -1.21 16.00
CA ASP A 98 -20.30 -2.30 15.21
C ASP A 98 -19.69 -2.36 13.81
N SER A 99 -18.69 -3.23 13.64
CA SER A 99 -18.04 -3.50 12.35
C SER A 99 -18.94 -4.15 11.30
N SER A 100 -20.13 -4.64 11.69
CA SER A 100 -21.11 -5.18 10.75
C SER A 100 -21.96 -4.08 10.09
N ASP A 101 -21.96 -2.86 10.63
CA ASP A 101 -22.67 -1.74 10.05
C ASP A 101 -21.74 -0.95 9.10
N PRO A 102 -21.97 -1.01 7.78
CA PRO A 102 -21.17 -0.27 6.80
C PRO A 102 -21.30 1.25 6.94
N GLU A 103 -22.40 1.77 7.50
CA GLU A 103 -22.60 3.20 7.71
C GLU A 103 -21.74 3.71 8.86
N VAL A 104 -21.54 2.89 9.90
CA VAL A 104 -20.59 3.17 10.99
C VAL A 104 -19.15 3.23 10.45
N MET A 105 -18.76 2.27 9.60
CA MET A 105 -17.45 2.28 8.96
C MET A 105 -17.25 3.53 8.08
N ALA A 106 -18.25 3.92 7.30
CA ALA A 106 -18.16 5.10 6.43
C ALA A 106 -17.92 6.38 7.25
N ASN A 107 -18.74 6.59 8.29
CA ASN A 107 -18.59 7.75 9.19
C ASN A 107 -17.22 7.77 9.89
N HIS A 108 -16.70 6.61 10.31
CA HIS A 108 -15.36 6.52 10.90
C HIS A 108 -14.28 6.96 9.91
N LEU A 109 -14.30 6.43 8.69
CA LEU A 109 -13.32 6.77 7.65
C LEU A 109 -13.37 8.25 7.26
N GLU A 110 -14.57 8.83 7.15
CA GLU A 110 -14.75 10.27 6.89
C GLU A 110 -14.14 11.13 8.01
N ASN A 111 -14.43 10.79 9.27
CA ASN A 111 -13.84 11.50 10.42
C ASN A 111 -12.31 11.38 10.45
N VAL A 112 -11.77 10.20 10.16
CA VAL A 112 -10.32 9.97 10.07
C VAL A 112 -9.71 10.82 8.95
N LEU A 113 -10.36 10.89 7.79
CA LEU A 113 -9.91 11.73 6.68
C LEU A 113 -9.89 13.22 7.05
N ASP A 114 -10.91 13.71 7.73
CA ASP A 114 -10.95 15.11 8.19
C ASP A 114 -9.80 15.42 9.17
N GLN A 115 -9.59 14.55 10.17
CA GLN A 115 -8.50 14.70 11.14
C GLN A 115 -7.12 14.65 10.47
N LEU A 116 -6.92 13.70 9.54
CA LEU A 116 -5.67 13.58 8.81
C LEU A 116 -5.45 14.79 7.90
N THR A 117 -6.50 15.32 7.27
CA THR A 117 -6.42 16.51 6.39
C THR A 117 -6.05 17.75 7.19
N GLU A 118 -6.64 17.93 8.37
CA GLU A 118 -6.29 19.03 9.27
C GLU A 118 -4.83 18.90 9.73
N THR A 119 -4.43 17.73 10.22
CA THR A 119 -3.05 17.46 10.66
C THR A 119 -2.05 17.69 9.54
N TYR A 120 -2.35 17.19 8.34
CA TYR A 120 -1.52 17.40 7.15
C TYR A 120 -1.37 18.88 6.84
N SER A 121 -2.47 19.63 6.88
CA SER A 121 -2.46 21.06 6.59
C SER A 121 -1.64 21.85 7.62
N GLN A 122 -1.69 21.47 8.90
CA GLN A 122 -0.93 22.12 9.97
C GLN A 122 0.59 21.92 9.83
N HIS A 123 1.04 20.73 9.42
CA HIS A 123 2.46 20.41 9.29
C HIS A 123 2.92 20.22 7.84
N ARG A 124 2.18 20.78 6.88
CA ARG A 124 2.38 20.55 5.44
C ARG A 124 3.83 20.67 4.96
N PRO A 125 4.60 21.72 5.32
CA PRO A 125 5.99 21.84 4.85
C PRO A 125 6.86 20.66 5.28
N ILE A 126 6.62 20.11 6.47
CA ILE A 126 7.35 18.95 6.99
C ILE A 126 6.96 17.71 6.19
N TYR A 127 5.66 17.44 6.05
CA TYR A 127 5.19 16.26 5.31
C TYR A 127 5.62 16.28 3.84
N ASP A 128 5.58 17.43 3.17
CA ASP A 128 6.03 17.58 1.78
C ASP A 128 7.54 17.31 1.65
N SER A 129 8.34 17.78 2.61
CA SER A 129 9.77 17.49 2.66
C SER A 129 10.06 16.00 2.91
N ILE A 130 9.29 15.35 3.80
CA ILE A 130 9.41 13.92 4.08
C ILE A 130 9.02 13.10 2.85
N ALA A 131 7.93 13.46 2.16
CA ALA A 131 7.50 12.78 0.94
C ALA A 131 8.60 12.82 -0.14
N THR A 132 9.23 13.98 -0.32
CA THR A 132 10.37 14.13 -1.25
C THR A 132 11.54 13.22 -0.86
N TYR A 133 11.86 13.15 0.43
CA TYR A 133 12.88 12.24 0.96
C TYR A 133 12.52 10.77 0.70
N GLU A 134 11.25 10.37 0.92
CA GLU A 134 10.76 9.01 0.67
C GLU A 134 10.89 8.60 -0.80
N GLU A 135 10.52 9.47 -1.74
CA GLU A 135 10.62 9.21 -3.18
C GLU A 135 12.08 8.98 -3.63
N LEU A 136 13.00 9.82 -3.13
CA LEU A 136 14.42 9.68 -3.41
C LEU A 136 14.98 8.40 -2.78
N TRP A 137 14.52 8.05 -1.57
CA TRP A 137 14.91 6.81 -0.91
C TRP A 137 14.42 5.57 -1.66
N GLN A 138 13.18 5.57 -2.13
CA GLN A 138 12.63 4.49 -2.94
C GLN A 138 13.43 4.31 -4.23
N SER A 139 13.71 5.41 -4.93
CA SER A 139 14.56 5.40 -6.13
C SER A 139 15.95 4.81 -5.85
N LEU A 140 16.52 5.09 -4.66
CA LEU A 140 17.81 4.53 -4.24
C LEU A 140 17.72 3.01 -4.06
N GLN A 141 16.66 2.51 -3.42
CA GLN A 141 16.44 1.07 -3.27
C GLN A 141 16.28 0.36 -4.62
N GLU A 142 15.55 0.95 -5.56
CA GLU A 142 15.38 0.40 -6.91
C GLU A 142 16.71 0.28 -7.67
N ILE A 143 17.58 1.29 -7.54
CA ILE A 143 18.95 1.24 -8.06
C ILE A 143 19.74 0.10 -7.43
N GLU A 144 19.61 -0.12 -6.12
CA GLU A 144 20.30 -1.21 -5.44
C GLU A 144 19.81 -2.59 -5.87
N VAL A 145 18.51 -2.74 -6.09
CA VAL A 145 17.93 -3.96 -6.67
C VAL A 145 18.50 -4.19 -8.07
N ARG A 146 18.52 -3.16 -8.92
CA ARG A 146 19.12 -3.22 -10.25
C ARG A 146 20.59 -3.67 -10.18
N LEU A 147 21.41 -3.09 -9.30
CA LEU A 147 22.82 -3.47 -9.15
C LEU A 147 23.06 -4.91 -8.69
N LYS A 148 22.06 -5.57 -8.09
CA LYS A 148 22.12 -6.99 -7.72
C LYS A 148 21.80 -7.93 -8.89
N ASP A 149 21.22 -7.42 -9.98
CA ASP A 149 20.87 -8.20 -11.17
C ASP A 149 22.12 -8.68 -11.93
N PRO A 150 22.31 -10.01 -12.11
CA PRO A 150 23.40 -10.58 -12.92
C PRO A 150 23.50 -9.98 -14.35
N ALA A 151 22.40 -9.55 -14.95
CA ALA A 151 22.37 -8.99 -16.30
C ALA A 151 23.19 -7.70 -16.44
N ILE A 152 23.33 -6.91 -15.37
CA ILE A 152 24.12 -5.67 -15.37
C ILE A 152 25.63 -5.96 -15.54
N PHE A 153 26.10 -7.13 -15.13
CA PHE A 153 27.50 -7.53 -15.26
C PHE A 153 27.87 -7.98 -16.68
N SER A 154 26.91 -8.12 -17.59
CA SER A 154 27.15 -8.40 -19.02
C SER A 154 27.82 -7.20 -19.73
N ASN A 155 27.53 -5.97 -19.27
CA ASN A 155 28.12 -4.73 -19.79
C ASN A 155 28.78 -3.91 -18.67
N ARG A 156 29.87 -4.46 -18.12
CA ARG A 156 30.61 -3.89 -16.97
C ARG A 156 31.12 -2.47 -17.21
N GLY A 157 31.46 -2.10 -18.45
CA GLY A 157 31.98 -0.77 -18.80
C GLY A 157 30.91 0.29 -19.04
N GLY A 158 29.69 -0.13 -19.40
CA GLY A 158 28.59 0.77 -19.75
C GLY A 158 27.51 0.84 -18.66
N ILE A 159 26.71 -0.22 -18.55
CA ILE A 159 25.51 -0.23 -17.70
C ILE A 159 25.91 -0.20 -16.23
N LEU A 160 26.81 -1.07 -15.79
CA LEU A 160 27.25 -1.12 -14.39
C LEU A 160 27.83 0.22 -13.92
N LEU A 161 28.73 0.81 -14.71
CA LEU A 161 29.36 2.08 -14.37
C LEU A 161 28.34 3.23 -14.31
N LYS A 162 27.37 3.25 -15.22
CA LYS A 162 26.28 4.25 -15.22
C LYS A 162 25.39 4.10 -13.99
N THR A 163 24.95 2.88 -13.68
CA THR A 163 24.08 2.60 -12.52
C THR A 163 24.80 2.90 -11.20
N GLU A 164 26.10 2.61 -11.08
CA GLU A 164 26.90 2.94 -9.88
C GLU A 164 27.10 4.46 -9.74
N LYS A 165 27.29 5.18 -10.85
CA LYS A 165 27.36 6.65 -10.86
C LYS A 165 26.02 7.27 -10.46
N GLU A 166 24.91 6.73 -10.98
CA GLU A 166 23.55 7.12 -10.61
C GLU A 166 23.29 6.89 -9.13
N LYS A 167 23.67 5.71 -8.58
CA LYS A 167 23.62 5.43 -7.14
C LYS A 167 24.33 6.51 -6.33
N LYS A 168 25.58 6.83 -6.67
CA LYS A 168 26.38 7.84 -5.94
C LYS A 168 25.75 9.23 -5.97
N ARG A 169 25.12 9.60 -7.09
CA ARG A 169 24.37 10.86 -7.21
C ARG A 169 23.15 10.83 -6.29
N LEU A 170 22.37 9.76 -6.37
CA LEU A 170 21.12 9.63 -5.63
C LEU A 170 21.33 9.55 -4.11
N VAL A 171 22.42 8.90 -3.65
CA VAL A 171 22.84 8.94 -2.23
C VAL A 171 23.04 10.38 -1.74
N LYS A 172 23.68 11.24 -2.54
CA LYS A 172 23.88 12.66 -2.16
C LYS A 172 22.56 13.43 -2.16
N GLU A 173 21.67 13.14 -3.10
CA GLU A 173 20.33 13.77 -3.16
C GLU A 173 19.48 13.36 -1.95
N VAL A 174 19.48 12.07 -1.57
CA VAL A 174 18.82 11.57 -0.36
C VAL A 174 19.39 12.24 0.90
N GLN A 175 20.71 12.32 1.04
CA GLN A 175 21.35 12.98 2.19
C GLN A 175 20.99 14.48 2.27
N ARG A 176 20.88 15.14 1.12
CA ARG A 176 20.43 16.54 1.07
C ARG A 176 18.97 16.67 1.50
N ALA A 177 18.09 15.83 0.95
CA ALA A 177 16.68 15.82 1.34
C ALA A 177 16.49 15.52 2.83
N GLU A 178 17.29 14.60 3.41
CA GLU A 178 17.31 14.34 4.85
C GLU A 178 17.63 15.60 5.66
N GLN A 179 18.66 16.37 5.26
CA GLN A 179 18.98 17.64 5.90
C GLN A 179 17.88 18.69 5.72
N ASP A 180 17.27 18.76 4.54
CA ASP A 180 16.17 19.69 4.28
C ASP A 180 14.95 19.39 5.17
N VAL A 181 14.63 18.11 5.38
CA VAL A 181 13.59 17.69 6.35
C VAL A 181 13.95 18.12 7.77
N LEU A 182 15.18 17.83 8.22
CA LEU A 182 15.64 18.19 9.57
C LEU A 182 15.59 19.70 9.80
N ASN A 183 16.00 20.50 8.82
CA ASN A 183 15.93 21.96 8.87
C ASN A 183 14.48 22.46 8.94
N THR A 184 13.57 21.82 8.19
CA THR A 184 12.15 22.17 8.19
C THR A 184 11.50 21.85 9.54
N ILE A 185 11.85 20.71 10.13
CA ILE A 185 11.45 20.34 11.49
C ILE A 185 12.00 21.32 12.52
N GLU A 186 13.29 21.66 12.47
CA GLU A 186 13.91 22.62 13.41
C GLU A 186 13.23 23.99 13.35
N GLN A 187 12.91 24.49 12.15
CA GLN A 187 12.15 25.73 11.97
C GLN A 187 10.75 25.66 12.57
N TYR A 188 10.09 24.50 12.45
CA TYR A 188 8.78 24.27 13.04
C TYR A 188 8.85 24.25 14.58
N GLU A 189 9.79 23.48 15.14
CA GLU A 189 9.97 23.36 16.59
C GLU A 189 10.33 24.71 17.23
N ALA A 190 11.16 25.51 16.56
CA ALA A 190 11.51 26.86 17.01
C ALA A 190 10.32 27.83 17.02
N LYS A 191 9.38 27.69 16.07
CA LYS A 191 8.18 28.55 15.99
C LYS A 191 7.10 28.14 16.97
N ASN A 192 6.88 26.84 17.13
CA ASN A 192 5.72 26.32 17.85
C ASN A 192 6.07 25.81 19.26
N ASN A 193 7.35 25.84 19.63
CA ASN A 193 7.89 25.35 20.91
C ASN A 193 7.41 23.93 21.28
N THR A 194 7.11 23.13 20.27
CA THR A 194 6.58 21.77 20.35
C THR A 194 7.43 20.87 19.48
N LYS A 195 7.79 19.69 19.98
CA LYS A 195 8.59 18.73 19.23
C LYS A 195 7.75 18.04 18.18
N PHE A 196 8.29 17.90 16.97
CA PHE A 196 7.63 17.13 15.93
C PHE A 196 8.01 15.65 16.07
N LEU A 197 7.01 14.78 16.18
CA LEU A 197 7.18 13.34 16.31
C LEU A 197 6.45 12.63 15.18
N LEU A 198 7.06 11.59 14.63
CA LEU A 198 6.43 10.66 13.71
C LEU A 198 5.51 9.70 14.49
N SER A 199 4.69 8.93 13.78
CA SER A 199 3.88 7.87 14.39
C SER A 199 4.73 6.92 15.23
N GLY A 200 4.22 6.57 16.42
CA GLY A 200 4.95 5.78 17.41
C GLY A 200 5.97 6.57 18.26
N GLY A 201 5.93 7.91 18.23
CA GLY A 201 6.69 8.78 19.14
C GLY A 201 8.18 8.89 18.83
N ARG A 202 8.60 8.47 17.62
CA ARG A 202 10.00 8.56 17.17
C ARG A 202 10.27 9.87 16.45
N THR A 203 11.51 10.33 16.50
CA THR A 203 11.95 11.51 15.72
C THR A 203 12.30 11.11 14.29
N PHE A 204 12.18 12.03 13.33
CA PHE A 204 12.64 11.80 11.96
C PHE A 204 14.12 11.42 11.89
N LYS A 205 14.96 12.00 12.76
CA LYS A 205 16.39 11.67 12.86
C LYS A 205 16.63 10.19 13.20
N GLN A 206 15.86 9.63 14.15
CA GLN A 206 15.93 8.20 14.48
C GLN A 206 15.49 7.35 13.30
N TYR A 207 14.36 7.71 12.68
CA TYR A 207 13.84 7.03 11.50
C TYR A 207 14.86 6.96 10.35
N ALA A 208 15.49 8.09 9.99
CA ALA A 208 16.52 8.13 8.95
C ALA A 208 17.75 7.29 9.32
N THR A 209 18.21 7.36 10.58
CA THR A 209 19.36 6.59 11.07
C THR A 209 19.13 5.09 10.96
N ASP A 210 17.96 4.63 11.40
CA ASP A 210 17.56 3.22 11.32
C ASP A 210 17.58 2.76 9.86
N ARG A 211 17.00 3.54 8.94
CA ARG A 211 16.95 3.22 7.51
C ARG A 211 18.33 3.07 6.88
N TRP A 212 19.25 4.00 7.17
CA TRP A 212 20.66 3.89 6.74
C TRP A 212 21.38 2.68 7.34
N SER A 213 21.01 2.25 8.54
CA SER A 213 21.63 1.09 9.19
C SER A 213 21.25 -0.22 8.48
N TYR A 214 19.97 -0.39 8.12
CA TYR A 214 19.47 -1.55 7.38
C TYR A 214 20.00 -1.59 5.94
N ASN A 215 20.23 -0.43 5.32
CA ASN A 215 20.74 -0.35 3.96
C ASN A 215 22.26 -0.60 3.84
N LYS A 216 22.99 -0.72 4.95
CA LYS A 216 24.39 -1.13 4.89
C LYS A 216 24.44 -2.62 4.53
N PRO A 217 25.04 -3.01 3.40
CA PRO A 217 25.25 -4.43 3.13
C PRO A 217 26.07 -5.01 4.28
N SER A 218 25.59 -6.09 4.89
CA SER A 218 26.32 -6.78 5.95
C SER A 218 27.75 -7.04 5.46
N ARG A 219 28.72 -6.37 6.07
CA ARG A 219 30.14 -6.47 5.71
C ARG A 219 30.70 -7.89 5.92
N GLU A 220 29.95 -8.80 6.54
CA GLU A 220 30.35 -10.18 6.76
C GLU A 220 30.41 -11.00 5.47
N THR A 221 29.48 -10.82 4.52
CA THR A 221 29.48 -11.62 3.28
C THR A 221 30.60 -11.23 2.31
N SER A 222 31.11 -10.00 2.40
CA SER A 222 32.20 -9.50 1.54
C SER A 222 33.60 -9.87 2.03
N ARG A 223 33.79 -10.08 3.34
CA ARG A 223 35.07 -10.59 3.90
C ARG A 223 35.21 -12.10 3.69
N ALA A 224 34.11 -12.86 3.82
CA ALA A 224 34.10 -14.30 3.56
C ALA A 224 34.51 -14.63 2.10
N ARG A 225 34.05 -13.86 1.11
CA ARG A 225 34.41 -14.08 -0.30
C ARG A 225 35.85 -13.69 -0.66
N ARG A 226 36.47 -12.76 0.09
CA ARG A 226 37.88 -12.36 -0.16
C ARG A 226 38.87 -13.36 0.45
N SER A 227 38.52 -13.92 1.62
CA SER A 227 39.33 -14.93 2.30
C SER A 227 39.44 -16.27 1.56
N ILE A 228 38.46 -16.61 0.70
CA ILE A 228 38.48 -17.85 -0.09
C ILE A 228 39.45 -17.76 -1.28
N PHE A 229 39.73 -16.56 -1.80
CA PHE A 229 40.63 -16.38 -2.95
C PHE A 229 42.12 -16.23 -2.58
N ASP A 230 42.44 -15.83 -1.35
CA ASP A 230 43.84 -15.72 -0.89
C ASP A 230 44.45 -17.07 -0.43
N THR A 231 43.64 -18.10 -0.19
CA THR A 231 44.12 -19.41 0.30
C THR A 231 44.38 -20.44 -0.80
N ALA A 232 44.12 -20.11 -2.08
CA ALA A 232 44.21 -21.04 -3.21
C ALA A 232 45.51 -20.96 -4.03
N ASN A 233 46.59 -20.37 -3.48
CA ASN A 233 47.88 -20.32 -4.17
C ASN A 233 49.08 -20.71 -3.28
N THR A 234 49.01 -21.92 -2.71
CA THR A 234 50.21 -22.61 -2.22
C THR A 234 50.27 -23.98 -2.89
N ARG A 235 51.03 -24.07 -4.01
CA ARG A 235 51.37 -25.36 -4.64
C ARG A 235 52.36 -26.11 -3.73
N PRO A 236 52.14 -27.39 -3.41
CA PRO A 236 53.16 -28.22 -2.78
C PRO A 236 54.09 -28.79 -3.86
N ASN A 237 55.38 -28.46 -3.81
CA ASN A 237 56.40 -29.14 -4.60
C ASN A 237 57.02 -30.27 -3.75
N SER A 238 56.83 -31.52 -4.18
CA SER A 238 57.49 -32.73 -3.69
C SER A 238 57.37 -33.77 -4.83
N ALA A 239 58.35 -34.56 -5.28
CA ALA A 239 59.77 -34.76 -4.95
C ALA A 239 60.46 -35.47 -6.14
N THR A 240 61.79 -35.33 -6.23
CA THR A 240 62.85 -36.26 -6.75
C THR A 240 62.52 -37.36 -7.78
N VAL A 241 63.39 -37.51 -8.80
CA VAL A 241 64.18 -38.74 -9.10
C VAL A 241 65.35 -38.42 -10.06
N SER A 242 66.46 -39.08 -9.79
CA SER A 242 67.81 -39.10 -10.36
C SER A 242 67.99 -39.67 -11.78
N ASN A 243 69.06 -39.25 -12.49
CA ASN A 243 70.01 -40.16 -13.17
C ASN A 243 71.36 -39.48 -13.56
N PRO A 244 72.48 -40.24 -13.72
CA PRO A 244 73.87 -39.77 -13.93
C PRO A 244 74.39 -40.05 -15.37
N PRO A 245 75.71 -40.12 -15.67
CA PRO A 245 76.85 -39.20 -15.49
C PRO A 245 77.49 -38.76 -16.85
N GLY A 246 78.39 -37.77 -16.86
CA GLY A 246 79.26 -37.50 -18.02
C GLY A 246 80.19 -36.30 -17.88
N ALA A 247 81.48 -36.57 -17.60
CA ALA A 247 82.63 -35.74 -18.03
C ALA A 247 82.98 -36.14 -19.49
N PRO A 248 83.67 -35.33 -20.33
CA PRO A 248 84.89 -34.53 -20.10
C PRO A 248 84.71 -33.07 -20.64
N THR A 249 85.62 -32.10 -20.54
CA THR A 249 87.10 -32.00 -20.64
C THR A 249 87.57 -30.80 -19.84
#